data_AF-A0A9C8WR96-F1
#
_entry.id   AF-A0A9C8WR96-F1
#
_cell.length_a   1.000
_cell.length_b   1.000
_cell.length_c   1.000
_cell.angle_alpha   90.00
_cell.angle_beta   90.00
_cell.angle_gamma   90.00
#
_symmetry.space_group_name_H-M   'P 1'
#
loop_
_entity.id
_entity.type
_entity.pdbx_description
1 polymer ?
#
loop_
_entity_poly.entity_id
_entity_poly.type
_entity_poly.pdbx_seq_one_letter_code
_entity_poly.pdbx_strand_id
1 'polypeptide(L)'
;MRTSRDQTLAEHHYMVTRISNRLAKDIFGPDLDDFGLLKIMEYASLHDTPELLMGDLPSPLKRHIELISGEHNPIEAIEHEIAPWLTEMKESIRRSNPEYLLIVKLADIIDALVFITDEGIGLHAHKVIRILEGMLDEKLGQAETKFPQYRWKYARELLAELLQNGEKTKVAFEGDG
;
A
#
# COMPACT_ATOMS: atom_id res chain seq x y z
N MET A 1 10.22 -8.65 10.45
CA MET A 1 8.93 -8.64 11.18
C MET A 1 8.74 -10.01 11.81
N ARG A 2 8.13 -10.16 12.99
CA ARG A 2 7.85 -11.51 13.53
C ARG A 2 6.36 -11.78 13.37
N THR A 3 6.04 -12.69 12.46
CA THR A 3 4.66 -13.06 12.10
C THR A 3 4.44 -14.57 12.28
N SER A 4 3.18 -14.99 12.38
CA SER A 4 2.80 -16.42 12.40
C SER A 4 2.98 -17.11 11.07
N ARG A 5 2.86 -16.36 9.97
CA ARG A 5 3.21 -16.77 8.61
C ARG A 5 3.85 -15.62 7.86
N ASP A 6 4.56 -15.93 6.79
CA ASP A 6 5.03 -14.92 5.85
C ASP A 6 3.93 -14.59 4.83
N GLN A 7 3.84 -13.32 4.42
CA GLN A 7 3.04 -12.92 3.26
C GLN A 7 3.89 -13.13 2.01
N THR A 8 3.34 -13.81 1.02
CA THR A 8 4.01 -13.91 -0.28
C THR A 8 3.83 -12.60 -1.06
N LEU A 9 4.79 -12.27 -1.91
CA LEU A 9 4.70 -11.09 -2.79
C LEU A 9 3.45 -11.14 -3.69
N ALA A 10 3.03 -12.33 -4.11
CA ALA A 10 1.81 -12.51 -4.90
C ALA A 10 0.53 -12.18 -4.10
N GLU A 11 0.45 -12.59 -2.82
CA GLU A 11 -0.66 -12.22 -1.94
C GLU A 11 -0.71 -10.70 -1.72
N HIS A 12 0.44 -10.09 -1.46
CA HIS A 12 0.56 -8.65 -1.31
C HIS A 12 0.09 -7.90 -2.57
N HIS A 13 0.63 -8.24 -3.75
CA HIS A 13 0.21 -7.63 -5.02
C HIS A 13 -1.29 -7.76 -5.27
N TYR A 14 -1.85 -8.96 -5.01
CA TYR A 14 -3.28 -9.17 -5.15
C TYR A 14 -4.06 -8.25 -4.21
N MET A 15 -3.73 -8.23 -2.93
CA MET A 15 -4.42 -7.42 -1.93
C MET A 15 -4.30 -5.93 -2.21
N VAL A 16 -3.11 -5.42 -2.49
CA VAL A 16 -2.89 -4.00 -2.84
C VAL A 16 -3.70 -3.61 -4.07
N THR A 17 -3.78 -4.48 -5.09
CA THR A 17 -4.61 -4.23 -6.27
C THR A 17 -6.10 -4.16 -5.93
N ARG A 18 -6.60 -5.09 -5.10
CA ARG A 18 -8.01 -5.12 -4.69
C ARG A 18 -8.40 -3.94 -3.81
N ILE A 19 -7.54 -3.59 -2.85
CA ILE A 19 -7.72 -2.44 -1.97
C ILE A 19 -7.66 -1.15 -2.81
N SER A 20 -6.70 -1.01 -3.73
CA SER A 20 -6.60 0.14 -4.63
C SER A 20 -7.87 0.33 -5.48
N ASN A 21 -8.41 -0.75 -6.06
CA ASN A 21 -9.67 -0.71 -6.81
C ASN A 21 -10.85 -0.23 -5.95
N ARG A 22 -10.97 -0.71 -4.70
CA ARG A 22 -12.03 -0.29 -3.79
C ARG A 22 -11.86 1.18 -3.38
N LEU A 23 -10.65 1.58 -2.98
CA LEU A 23 -10.32 2.95 -2.61
C LEU A 23 -10.60 3.92 -3.75
N ALA A 24 -10.15 3.63 -4.97
CA ALA A 24 -10.36 4.48 -6.13
C ALA A 24 -11.84 4.77 -6.34
N LYS A 25 -12.68 3.72 -6.30
CA LYS A 25 -14.13 3.85 -6.48
C LYS A 25 -14.79 4.68 -5.38
N ASP A 26 -14.40 4.48 -4.13
CA ASP A 26 -15.03 5.18 -3.01
C ASP A 26 -14.55 6.65 -2.91
N ILE A 27 -13.27 6.89 -3.13
CA ILE A 27 -12.62 8.21 -2.98
C ILE A 27 -12.95 9.14 -4.14
N PHE A 28 -12.81 8.66 -5.38
CA PHE A 28 -13.05 9.45 -6.59
C PHE A 28 -14.52 9.39 -7.03
N GLY A 29 -15.21 8.26 -6.83
CA GLY A 29 -16.62 8.12 -7.15
C GLY A 29 -16.90 8.45 -8.63
N PRO A 30 -17.83 9.38 -8.93
CA PRO A 30 -18.14 9.76 -10.31
C PRO A 30 -16.98 10.36 -11.11
N ASP A 31 -15.94 10.88 -10.44
CA ASP A 31 -14.78 11.50 -11.10
C ASP A 31 -13.79 10.44 -11.62
N LEU A 32 -14.01 9.16 -11.33
CA LEU A 32 -13.21 8.05 -11.83
C LEU A 32 -13.77 7.52 -13.14
N ASP A 33 -12.97 7.60 -14.20
CA ASP A 33 -13.23 6.90 -15.44
C ASP A 33 -12.59 5.50 -15.46
N ASP A 34 -13.01 4.66 -16.41
CA ASP A 34 -12.52 3.30 -16.56
C ASP A 34 -11.01 3.26 -16.82
N PHE A 35 -10.50 4.26 -17.55
CA PHE A 35 -9.08 4.36 -17.86
C PHE A 35 -8.24 4.70 -16.63
N GLY A 36 -8.71 5.60 -15.77
CA GLY A 36 -8.09 5.90 -14.49
C GLY A 36 -8.07 4.70 -13.55
N LEU A 37 -9.20 3.97 -13.46
CA LEU A 37 -9.25 2.74 -12.67
C LEU A 37 -8.27 1.69 -13.19
N LEU A 38 -8.22 1.49 -14.50
CA LEU A 38 -7.28 0.55 -15.13
C LEU A 38 -5.83 0.91 -14.81
N LYS A 39 -5.45 2.19 -14.95
CA LYS A 39 -4.10 2.67 -14.61
C LYS A 39 -3.74 2.41 -13.14
N ILE A 40 -4.65 2.69 -12.21
CA ILE A 40 -4.44 2.46 -10.78
C ILE A 40 -4.19 0.97 -10.52
N MET A 41 -5.06 0.11 -11.07
CA MET A 41 -4.98 -1.34 -10.86
C MET A 41 -3.73 -1.94 -11.50
N GLU A 42 -3.39 -1.52 -12.71
CA GLU A 42 -2.19 -1.97 -13.41
C GLU A 42 -0.93 -1.57 -12.64
N TYR A 43 -0.82 -0.32 -12.20
CA TYR A 43 0.32 0.13 -11.40
C TYR A 43 0.39 -0.62 -10.06
N ALA A 44 -0.73 -0.75 -9.34
CA ALA A 44 -0.80 -1.50 -8.08
C ALA A 44 -0.32 -2.95 -8.22
N SER A 45 -0.69 -3.62 -9.32
CA SER A 45 -0.31 -5.01 -9.57
C SER A 45 1.17 -5.20 -9.90
N LEU A 46 1.87 -4.12 -10.24
CA LEU A 46 3.25 -4.13 -10.69
C LEU A 46 4.22 -3.36 -9.78
N HIS A 47 3.73 -2.61 -8.80
CA HIS A 47 4.52 -1.58 -8.11
C HIS A 47 5.80 -2.11 -7.43
N ASP A 48 5.77 -3.36 -6.94
CA ASP A 48 6.91 -4.04 -6.31
C ASP A 48 7.48 -5.18 -7.18
N THR A 49 7.20 -5.19 -8.49
CA THR A 49 7.82 -6.16 -9.44
C THR A 49 9.35 -6.24 -9.33
N PRO A 50 10.10 -5.14 -9.13
CA PRO A 50 11.56 -5.22 -8.95
C PRO A 50 11.99 -6.12 -7.78
N GLU A 51 11.16 -6.30 -6.76
CA GLU A 51 11.45 -7.16 -5.60
C GLU A 51 11.51 -8.64 -5.95
N LEU A 52 10.94 -9.06 -7.10
CA LEU A 52 11.11 -10.43 -7.59
C LEU A 52 12.57 -10.80 -7.82
N LEU A 53 13.41 -9.83 -8.20
CA LEU A 53 14.84 -10.03 -8.43
C LEU A 53 15.69 -9.57 -7.25
N MET A 54 15.28 -8.51 -6.55
CA MET A 54 16.04 -7.94 -5.43
C MET A 54 15.82 -8.68 -4.10
N GLY A 55 14.72 -9.42 -3.97
CA GLY A 55 14.15 -9.82 -2.70
C GLY A 55 13.40 -8.68 -2.01
N ASP A 56 12.53 -9.03 -1.07
CA ASP A 56 11.78 -8.07 -0.26
C ASP A 56 12.74 -7.29 0.66
N LEU A 57 12.89 -6.00 0.38
CA LEU A 57 13.65 -5.06 1.20
C LEU A 57 12.69 -4.38 2.17
N PRO A 58 12.87 -4.54 3.50
CA PRO A 58 11.96 -3.94 4.47
C PRO A 58 11.80 -2.44 4.25
N SER A 59 10.56 -1.95 4.18
CA SER A 59 10.23 -0.53 4.02
C SER A 59 11.04 0.43 4.91
N PRO A 60 11.30 0.14 6.21
CA PRO A 60 12.16 1.00 7.05
C PRO A 60 13.60 1.12 6.53
N LEU A 61 14.15 0.05 5.94
CA LEU A 61 15.47 0.04 5.35
C LEU A 61 15.50 0.86 4.06
N LYS A 62 14.50 0.68 3.17
CA LYS A 62 14.38 1.49 1.94
C LYS A 62 14.35 2.99 2.27
N ARG A 63 13.51 3.39 3.23
CA ARG A 63 13.42 4.78 3.71
C ARG A 63 14.72 5.28 4.33
N HIS A 64 15.44 4.43 5.06
CA HIS A 64 16.73 4.82 5.63
C HIS A 64 17.78 5.04 4.55
N ILE A 65 17.82 4.19 3.53
CA ILE A 65 18.70 4.33 2.36
C ILE A 65 18.37 5.61 1.60
N GLU A 66 17.09 5.90 1.33
CA GLU A 66 16.64 7.16 0.74
C GLU A 66 17.17 8.39 1.51
N LEU A 67 17.07 8.36 2.85
CA LEU A 67 17.53 9.47 3.69
C LEU A 67 19.05 9.67 3.67
N ILE A 68 19.83 8.60 3.51
CA ILE A 68 21.30 8.65 3.44
C ILE A 68 21.76 9.06 2.05
N SER A 69 21.16 8.47 1.02
CA SER A 69 21.60 8.59 -0.37
C SER A 69 21.06 9.83 -1.07
N GLY A 70 19.97 10.44 -0.57
CA GLY A 70 19.37 11.63 -1.15
C GLY A 70 19.02 11.42 -2.63
N GLU A 71 19.49 12.32 -3.50
CA GLU A 71 19.25 12.26 -4.95
C GLU A 71 19.91 11.06 -5.64
N HIS A 72 20.87 10.38 -5.00
CA HIS A 72 21.59 9.24 -5.56
C HIS A 72 21.12 7.93 -4.92
N ASN A 73 19.80 7.73 -4.82
CA ASN A 73 19.24 6.53 -4.22
C ASN A 73 19.58 5.28 -5.05
N PRO A 74 20.43 4.37 -4.55
CA PRO A 74 20.82 3.18 -5.30
C PRO A 74 19.64 2.24 -5.54
N ILE A 75 18.61 2.26 -4.69
CA ILE A 75 17.42 1.42 -4.86
C ILE A 75 16.66 1.87 -6.10
N GLU A 76 16.39 3.17 -6.26
CA GLU A 76 15.69 3.68 -7.44
C GLU A 76 16.47 3.41 -8.74
N ALA A 77 17.80 3.52 -8.69
CA ALA A 77 18.65 3.18 -9.84
C ALA A 77 18.52 1.71 -10.24
N ILE A 78 18.57 0.79 -9.27
CA ILE A 78 18.43 -0.64 -9.50
C ILE A 78 17.00 -0.98 -9.97
N GLU A 79 15.97 -0.41 -9.34
CA GLU A 79 14.57 -0.60 -9.76
C GLU A 79 14.36 -0.12 -11.21
N HIS A 80 14.96 1.00 -11.60
CA HIS A 80 14.94 1.50 -12.98
C HIS A 80 15.69 0.59 -13.95
N GLU A 81 16.83 0.00 -13.55
CA GLU A 81 17.55 -0.97 -14.38
C GLU A 81 16.74 -2.27 -14.59
N ILE A 82 16.02 -2.71 -13.56
CA ILE A 82 15.20 -3.94 -13.59
C ILE A 82 13.92 -3.73 -14.40
N ALA A 83 13.20 -2.63 -14.14
CA ALA A 83 11.89 -2.36 -14.69
C ALA A 83 11.74 -0.90 -15.15
N PRO A 84 12.45 -0.48 -16.23
CA PRO A 84 12.39 0.90 -16.71
C PRO A 84 10.96 1.32 -17.10
N TRP A 85 10.16 0.40 -17.65
CA TRP A 85 8.76 0.64 -18.00
C TRP A 85 7.88 0.98 -16.77
N LEU A 86 8.19 0.42 -15.60
CA LEU A 86 7.46 0.71 -14.37
C LEU A 86 7.78 2.11 -13.86
N THR A 87 9.05 2.52 -13.97
CA THR A 87 9.47 3.89 -13.68
C THR A 87 8.80 4.89 -14.64
N GLU A 88 8.80 4.60 -15.94
CA GLU A 88 8.08 5.41 -16.93
C GLU A 88 6.58 5.52 -16.63
N MET A 89 5.95 4.41 -16.23
CA MET A 89 4.55 4.39 -15.81
C MET A 89 4.33 5.27 -14.57
N LYS A 90 5.17 5.14 -13.54
CA LYS A 90 5.14 5.97 -12.32
C LYS A 90 5.28 7.45 -12.64
N GLU A 91 6.22 7.84 -13.52
CA GLU A 91 6.40 9.23 -13.94
C GLU A 91 5.24 9.75 -14.79
N SER A 92 4.67 8.90 -15.66
CA SER A 92 3.48 9.23 -16.44
C SER A 92 2.28 9.54 -15.54
N ILE A 93 2.04 8.68 -14.55
CA ILE A 93 0.99 8.89 -13.55
C ILE A 93 1.30 10.13 -12.71
N ARG A 94 2.53 10.30 -12.23
CA ARG A 94 2.91 11.48 -11.43
C ARG A 94 2.63 12.80 -12.13
N ARG A 95 2.86 12.88 -13.44
CA ARG A 95 2.63 14.09 -14.23
C ARG A 95 1.14 14.33 -14.54
N SER A 96 0.37 13.27 -14.76
CA SER A 96 -1.00 13.37 -15.27
C SER A 96 -2.07 13.27 -14.19
N ASN A 97 -1.89 12.33 -13.26
CA ASN A 97 -2.84 11.95 -12.22
C ASN A 97 -2.09 11.55 -10.93
N PRO A 98 -1.33 12.47 -10.30
CA PRO A 98 -0.53 12.17 -9.10
C PRO A 98 -1.34 11.58 -7.94
N GLU A 99 -2.64 11.88 -7.86
CA GLU A 99 -3.58 11.31 -6.89
C GLU A 99 -3.71 9.77 -7.00
N TYR A 100 -3.45 9.18 -8.17
CA TYR A 100 -3.51 7.72 -8.35
C TYR A 100 -2.35 7.02 -7.62
N LEU A 101 -1.17 7.63 -7.57
CA LEU A 101 -0.05 7.10 -6.78
C LEU A 101 -0.35 7.13 -5.28
N LEU A 102 -1.14 8.10 -4.82
CA LEU A 102 -1.59 8.14 -3.42
C LEU A 102 -2.55 7.00 -3.12
N ILE A 103 -3.47 6.66 -4.02
CA ILE A 103 -4.36 5.49 -3.84
C ILE A 103 -3.54 4.22 -3.65
N VAL A 104 -2.58 3.95 -4.54
CA VAL A 104 -1.76 2.74 -4.43
C VAL A 104 -0.92 2.76 -3.16
N LYS A 105 -0.38 3.92 -2.76
CA LYS A 105 0.39 4.01 -1.51
C LYS A 105 -0.47 3.81 -0.26
N LEU A 106 -1.71 4.30 -0.25
CA LEU A 106 -2.64 4.05 0.85
C LEU A 106 -3.02 2.57 0.91
N ALA A 107 -3.24 1.93 -0.24
CA ALA A 107 -3.55 0.52 -0.32
C ALA A 107 -2.41 -0.37 0.21
N ASP A 108 -1.17 -0.07 -0.18
CA ASP A 108 0.05 -0.71 0.34
C ASP A 108 0.13 -0.64 1.88
N ILE A 109 -0.07 0.56 2.45
CA ILE A 109 -0.06 0.74 3.91
C ILE A 109 -1.22 -0.01 4.60
N ILE A 110 -2.42 0.01 4.00
CA ILE A 110 -3.59 -0.70 4.53
C ILE A 110 -3.37 -2.21 4.51
N ASP A 111 -2.83 -2.78 3.43
CA ASP A 111 -2.50 -4.20 3.36
C ASP A 111 -1.50 -4.57 4.47
N ALA A 112 -0.43 -3.80 4.61
CA ALA A 112 0.57 -4.00 5.66
C ALA A 112 -0.05 -3.93 7.08
N LEU A 113 -0.98 -2.99 7.32
CA LEU A 113 -1.71 -2.86 8.60
C LEU A 113 -2.61 -4.06 8.89
N VAL A 114 -3.36 -4.53 7.89
CA VAL A 114 -4.24 -5.69 8.03
C VAL A 114 -3.38 -6.93 8.32
N PHE A 115 -2.33 -7.14 7.53
CA PHE A 115 -1.44 -8.29 7.68
C PHE A 115 -0.75 -8.33 9.06
N ILE A 116 -0.16 -7.22 9.51
CA ILE A 116 0.55 -7.19 10.80
C ILE A 116 -0.41 -7.27 11.99
N THR A 117 -1.64 -6.78 11.85
CA THR A 117 -2.67 -6.93 12.88
C THR A 117 -3.06 -8.40 13.03
N ASP A 118 -3.21 -9.11 11.91
CA ASP A 118 -3.68 -10.49 11.93
C ASP A 118 -2.61 -11.51 12.27
N GLU A 119 -1.39 -11.31 11.75
CA GLU A 119 -0.29 -12.29 11.82
C GLU A 119 0.83 -11.85 12.75
N GLY A 120 0.83 -10.61 13.25
CA GLY A 120 1.91 -10.04 14.05
C GLY A 120 2.04 -10.65 15.44
N ILE A 121 3.27 -11.00 15.82
CA ILE A 121 3.54 -11.63 17.13
C ILE A 121 4.33 -10.68 18.04
N GLY A 122 3.75 -10.41 19.21
CA GLY A 122 4.42 -9.79 20.36
C GLY A 122 4.55 -8.26 20.30
N LEU A 123 5.37 -7.71 21.19
CA LEU A 123 5.50 -6.26 21.38
C LEU A 123 6.08 -5.51 20.17
N HIS A 124 6.85 -6.20 19.32
CA HIS A 124 7.41 -5.58 18.12
C HIS A 124 6.32 -5.30 17.07
N ALA A 125 5.33 -6.19 16.90
CA ALA A 125 4.21 -5.98 15.99
C ALA A 125 3.42 -4.70 16.34
N HIS A 126 3.14 -4.48 17.63
CA HIS A 126 2.50 -3.26 18.12
C HIS A 126 3.26 -1.98 17.77
N LYS A 127 4.60 -2.03 17.77
CA LYS A 127 5.42 -0.88 17.37
C LYS A 127 5.30 -0.63 15.87
N VAL A 128 5.30 -1.69 15.06
CA VAL A 128 5.15 -1.58 13.60
C VAL A 128 3.76 -1.05 13.23
N ILE A 129 2.70 -1.53 13.89
CA ILE A 129 1.33 -1.01 13.70
C ILE A 129 1.30 0.50 13.90
N ARG A 130 1.84 1.01 15.02
CA ARG A 130 1.87 2.47 15.28
C ARG A 130 2.64 3.26 14.22
N ILE A 131 3.72 2.69 13.69
CA ILE A 131 4.49 3.32 12.61
C ILE A 131 3.63 3.40 11.34
N LEU A 132 2.97 2.30 10.98
CA LEU A 132 2.11 2.24 9.80
C LEU A 132 0.87 3.15 9.93
N GLU A 133 0.24 3.23 11.11
CA GLU A 133 -0.83 4.18 11.40
C GLU A 133 -0.34 5.62 11.21
N GLY A 134 0.85 5.96 11.72
CA GLY A 134 1.45 7.28 11.51
C GLY A 134 1.73 7.58 10.03
N MET A 135 2.19 6.58 9.27
CA MET A 135 2.41 6.71 7.82
C MET A 135 1.10 6.90 7.06
N LEU A 136 0.05 6.18 7.44
CA LEU A 136 -1.29 6.32 6.86
C LEU A 136 -1.82 7.73 7.09
N ASP A 137 -1.69 8.24 8.31
CA ASP A 137 -2.14 9.57 8.70
C ASP A 137 -1.38 10.68 7.98
N GLU A 138 -0.06 10.53 7.86
CA GLU A 138 0.78 11.45 7.10
C GLU A 138 0.34 11.49 5.62
N LYS A 139 0.09 10.32 5.01
CA LYS A 139 -0.31 10.24 3.60
C LYS A 139 -1.72 10.76 3.37
N LEU A 140 -2.65 10.51 4.29
CA LEU A 140 -3.99 11.08 4.23
C LEU A 140 -3.96 12.60 4.34
N GLY A 141 -3.20 13.16 5.29
CA GLY A 141 -3.05 14.61 5.40
C GLY A 141 -2.46 15.25 4.14
N GLN A 142 -1.48 14.58 3.50
CA GLN A 142 -0.93 15.02 2.20
C GLN A 142 -1.99 14.97 1.10
N ALA A 143 -2.80 13.91 1.05
CA ALA A 143 -3.83 13.70 0.05
C ALA A 143 -4.97 14.73 0.19
N GLU A 144 -5.46 14.95 1.41
CA GLU A 144 -6.48 15.95 1.74
C GLU A 144 -6.02 17.38 1.42
N THR A 145 -4.74 17.68 1.68
CA THR A 145 -4.18 19.01 1.38
C THR A 145 -4.03 19.24 -0.13
N LYS A 146 -3.54 18.24 -0.88
CA LYS A 146 -3.25 18.38 -2.31
C LYS A 146 -4.48 18.20 -3.20
N PHE A 147 -5.41 17.34 -2.78
CA PHE A 147 -6.60 16.97 -3.56
C PHE A 147 -7.86 17.01 -2.67
N PRO A 148 -8.22 18.19 -2.13
CA PRO A 148 -9.33 18.34 -1.19
C PRO A 148 -10.70 18.01 -1.77
N GLN A 149 -10.82 17.93 -3.11
CA GLN A 149 -12.06 17.58 -3.79
C GLN A 149 -12.48 16.12 -3.59
N TYR A 150 -11.56 15.22 -3.23
CA TYR A 150 -11.83 13.79 -3.10
C TYR A 150 -12.10 13.36 -1.66
N ARG A 151 -12.73 12.20 -1.51
CA ARG A 151 -13.26 11.72 -0.23
C ARG A 151 -12.28 10.79 0.51
N TRP A 152 -11.10 11.30 0.84
CA TRP A 152 -9.98 10.52 1.41
C TRP A 152 -10.30 9.78 2.72
N LYS A 153 -11.29 10.25 3.50
CA LYS A 153 -11.79 9.56 4.70
C LYS A 153 -12.16 8.08 4.46
N TYR A 154 -12.57 7.72 3.24
CA TYR A 154 -12.93 6.34 2.90
C TYR A 154 -11.77 5.36 3.07
N ALA A 155 -10.51 5.82 3.05
CA ALA A 155 -9.38 4.95 3.33
C ALA A 155 -9.42 4.40 4.77
N ARG A 156 -9.78 5.23 5.75
CA ARG A 156 -9.95 4.78 7.14
C ARG A 156 -11.18 3.92 7.32
N GLU A 157 -12.27 4.24 6.64
CA GLU A 157 -13.49 3.43 6.66
C GLU A 157 -13.22 2.01 6.13
N LEU A 158 -12.48 1.90 5.01
CA LEU A 158 -12.08 0.61 4.45
C LEU A 158 -11.15 -0.17 5.37
N LEU A 159 -10.14 0.48 5.97
CA LEU A 159 -9.26 -0.18 6.94
C LEU A 159 -10.07 -0.75 8.11
N ALA A 160 -10.99 0.03 8.67
CA ALA A 160 -11.86 -0.43 9.76
C ALA A 160 -12.74 -1.62 9.35
N GLU A 161 -13.30 -1.60 8.13
CA GLU A 161 -14.07 -2.71 7.55
C GLU A 161 -13.23 -3.99 7.47
N LEU A 162 -12.00 -3.89 6.94
CA LEU A 162 -11.10 -5.04 6.77
C LEU A 162 -10.69 -5.66 8.11
N LEU A 163 -10.36 -4.83 9.12
CA LEU A 163 -9.99 -5.31 10.45
C LEU A 163 -11.14 -6.01 11.17
N GLN A 164 -12.37 -5.47 11.09
CA GLN A 164 -13.55 -6.10 11.69
C GLN A 164 -13.90 -7.45 11.06
N ASN A 165 -13.69 -7.60 9.75
CA ASN A 165 -13.95 -8.85 9.05
C ASN A 165 -12.92 -9.94 9.40
N GLY A 166 -11.67 -9.56 9.66
CA GLY A 166 -10.64 -10.47 10.17
C GLY A 166 -11.02 -11.07 11.52
N GLU A 167 -11.50 -10.24 12.46
CA GLU A 167 -11.95 -10.69 13.79
C GLU A 167 -13.15 -11.64 13.71
N LYS A 168 -14.18 -11.30 12.93
CA LYS A 168 -15.38 -12.15 12.77
C LYS A 168 -15.05 -13.52 12.19
N THR A 169 -14.11 -13.58 11.26
CA THR A 169 -13.68 -14.84 10.65
C THR A 169 -13.01 -15.73 11.68
N LYS A 170 -12.12 -15.19 12.53
CA LYS A 170 -11.47 -15.95 13.61
C LYS A 170 -12.47 -16.49 14.65
N VAL A 171 -13.43 -15.68 15.08
CA VAL A 171 -14.46 -16.09 16.06
C VAL A 171 -15.37 -17.20 15.51
N ALA A 172 -15.67 -17.20 14.21
CA ALA A 172 -16.50 -18.23 13.59
C ALA A 172 -15.85 -19.63 13.59
N PHE A 173 -14.51 -19.73 13.61
CA PHE A 173 -13.80 -21.00 13.65
C PHE A 173 -13.52 -21.51 15.08
N GLU A 174 -13.55 -20.64 16.08
CA GLU A 174 -13.36 -21.02 17.50
C GLU A 174 -14.67 -21.44 18.19
N GLY A 175 -15.84 -21.19 17.57
CA GLY A 175 -17.16 -21.51 18.12
C GLY A 175 -17.66 -22.95 17.91
N ASP A 176 -16.94 -23.77 17.14
CA ASP A 176 -17.32 -25.16 16.79
C ASP A 176 -16.38 -26.23 17.41
N GLY A 177 -15.70 -25.91 18.52
CA GLY A 177 -14.77 -26.80 19.24
C GLY A 177 -15.22 -27.22 20.63
#